data_AF-A0A015K737-F1
#
_entry.id   AF-A0A015K737-F1
#
_cell.length_a   1.000
_cell.length_b   1.000
_cell.length_c   1.000
_cell.angle_alpha   90.00
_cell.angle_beta   90.00
_cell.angle_gamma   90.00
#
_symmetry.space_group_name_H-M   'P 1'
#
loop_
_entity.id
_entity.type
_entity.pdbx_description
1 polymer ?
#
loop_
_entity_poly.entity_id
_entity_poly.type
_entity_poly.pdbx_seq_one_letter_code
_entity_poly.pdbx_strand_id
1 'polypeptide(L)'
;MSYYEDDNECKRCGEHNDYQWGWCKSCQINDFKKNFTNWTSGNEKIDSLIQKKQLEINKSFDIIIEWISYDQFDDIKELGKE
;
A
#
# COMPACT_ATOMS: atom_id res chain seq x y z
N MET A 1 -31.68 -22.54 -6.73
CA MET A 1 -30.37 -21.94 -7.03
C MET A 1 -30.51 -20.45 -6.77
N SER A 2 -30.21 -20.00 -5.55
CA SER A 2 -30.23 -18.56 -5.22
C SER A 2 -28.93 -17.96 -5.73
N TYR A 3 -29.05 -17.01 -6.65
CA TYR A 3 -27.97 -16.17 -7.14
C TYR A 3 -27.32 -15.50 -5.92
N TYR A 4 -26.00 -15.67 -5.76
CA TYR A 4 -25.24 -14.95 -4.75
C TYR A 4 -25.43 -13.45 -5.01
N GLU A 5 -26.03 -12.73 -4.06
CA GLU A 5 -25.95 -11.27 -4.04
C GLU A 5 -24.46 -10.94 -3.92
N ASP A 6 -23.84 -10.58 -5.03
CA ASP A 6 -22.52 -9.96 -5.05
C ASP A 6 -22.69 -8.63 -4.32
N ASP A 7 -22.41 -8.65 -3.03
CA ASP A 7 -22.32 -7.46 -2.20
C ASP A 7 -21.10 -6.68 -2.69
N ASN A 8 -21.31 -5.90 -3.75
CA ASN A 8 -20.32 -5.02 -4.36
C ASN A 8 -20.02 -3.82 -3.45
N GLU A 9 -20.23 -3.93 -2.15
CA GLU A 9 -19.98 -2.91 -1.16
C GLU A 9 -18.76 -3.29 -0.33
N CYS A 10 -17.82 -2.36 -0.18
CA CYS A 10 -16.70 -2.55 0.72
C CYS A 10 -17.15 -2.48 2.17
N LYS A 11 -17.04 -3.59 2.91
CA LYS A 11 -17.39 -3.66 4.35
C LYS A 11 -16.64 -2.67 5.26
N ARG A 12 -15.52 -2.09 4.80
CA ARG A 12 -14.71 -1.13 5.57
C ARG A 12 -15.17 0.31 5.40
N CYS A 13 -15.62 0.70 4.20
CA CYS A 13 -15.93 2.10 3.89
C CYS A 13 -17.32 2.33 3.28
N GLY A 14 -18.07 1.28 2.95
CA GLY A 14 -19.40 1.36 2.33
C GLY A 14 -19.39 1.80 0.86
N GLU A 15 -18.21 1.96 0.25
CA GLU A 15 -18.12 2.35 -1.17
C GLU A 15 -18.30 1.13 -2.09
N HIS A 16 -18.87 1.39 -3.28
CA HIS A 16 -18.97 0.39 -4.32
C HIS A 16 -17.58 -0.09 -4.73
N ASN A 17 -17.40 -1.40 -4.73
CA ASN A 17 -16.11 -2.04 -4.88
C ASN A 17 -16.09 -2.85 -6.16
N ASP A 18 -15.26 -2.40 -7.10
CA ASP A 18 -15.10 -3.06 -8.40
C ASP A 18 -13.96 -4.10 -8.31
N TYR A 19 -14.37 -5.33 -8.03
CA TYR A 19 -13.70 -6.63 -8.22
C TYR A 19 -12.54 -7.14 -7.32
N GLN A 20 -12.66 -8.47 -7.13
CA GLN A 20 -11.72 -9.51 -6.68
C GLN A 20 -11.32 -9.56 -5.19
N TRP A 21 -11.74 -10.66 -4.54
CA TRP A 21 -11.32 -11.09 -3.19
C TRP A 21 -11.49 -10.07 -2.06
N GLY A 22 -12.43 -9.13 -2.20
CA GLY A 22 -12.73 -8.15 -1.15
C GLY A 22 -11.70 -7.02 -1.00
N TRP A 23 -10.84 -6.84 -2.00
CA TRP A 23 -9.91 -5.70 -2.07
C TRP A 23 -10.64 -4.42 -2.42
N CYS A 24 -10.35 -3.31 -1.73
CA CYS A 24 -10.97 -2.00 -1.99
C CYS A 24 -9.92 -0.92 -2.20
N LYS A 25 -9.91 -0.33 -3.41
CA LYS A 25 -8.96 0.70 -3.83
C LYS A 25 -8.94 1.91 -2.90
N SER A 26 -10.11 2.46 -2.55
CA SER A 26 -10.19 3.67 -1.73
C SER A 26 -9.71 3.41 -0.31
N CYS A 27 -10.06 2.26 0.27
CA CYS A 27 -9.52 1.82 1.56
C CYS A 27 -7.99 1.73 1.53
N GLN A 28 -7.42 1.11 0.50
CA GLN A 28 -5.97 0.96 0.39
C GLN A 28 -5.27 2.31 0.23
N ILE A 29 -5.78 3.19 -0.64
CA ILE A 29 -5.24 4.56 -0.79
C ILE A 29 -5.31 5.33 0.53
N ASN A 30 -6.40 5.18 1.28
CA ASN A 30 -6.55 5.82 2.59
C ASN A 30 -5.57 5.25 3.62
N ASP A 31 -5.31 3.94 3.58
CA ASP A 31 -4.30 3.30 4.44
C ASP A 31 -2.89 3.80 4.10
N PHE A 32 -2.55 3.95 2.81
CA PHE A 32 -1.29 4.57 2.40
C PHE A 32 -1.14 5.99 2.91
N LYS A 33 -2.15 6.85 2.70
CA LYS A 33 -2.13 8.24 3.16
C LYS A 33 -1.92 8.37 4.68
N LYS A 34 -2.49 7.47 5.47
CA LYS A 34 -2.28 7.43 6.94
C LYS A 34 -0.84 7.09 7.31
N ASN A 35 -0.14 6.33 6.47
CA ASN A 35 1.23 5.89 6.69
C ASN A 35 2.29 6.81 6.08
N PHE A 36 1.91 7.82 5.27
CA PHE A 36 2.87 8.73 4.65
C PHE A 36 3.78 9.46 5.65
N THR A 37 3.28 9.74 6.86
CA THR A 37 4.09 10.34 7.93
C THR A 37 5.02 9.35 8.61
N ASN A 38 4.69 8.06 8.58
CA ASN A 38 5.45 7.00 9.25
C ASN A 38 6.53 6.39 8.33
N TRP A 39 6.34 6.50 7.01
CA TRP A 39 7.26 6.00 5.98
C TRP A 39 8.11 7.13 5.40
N THR A 40 8.97 7.73 6.21
CA THR A 40 9.97 8.67 5.71
C THR A 40 11.36 8.06 5.73
N SER A 41 12.03 8.13 4.58
CA SER A 41 13.45 7.83 4.44
C SER A 41 14.37 8.94 4.96
N GLY A 42 13.80 10.09 5.34
CA GLY A 42 14.54 11.33 5.52
C GLY A 42 14.97 11.98 4.18
N ASN A 43 14.62 11.39 3.03
CA ASN A 43 14.88 11.94 1.71
C ASN A 43 13.56 12.26 0.99
N GLU A 44 13.23 13.54 0.93
CA GLU A 44 11.98 14.05 0.35
C GLU A 44 11.72 13.58 -1.09
N LYS A 45 12.77 13.40 -1.91
CA LYS A 45 12.62 12.95 -3.31
C LYS A 45 12.21 11.48 -3.38
N ILE A 46 12.80 10.64 -2.53
CA ILE A 46 12.47 9.22 -2.44
C ILE A 46 11.05 9.07 -1.88
N ASP A 47 10.75 9.77 -0.79
CA ASP A 47 9.43 9.74 -0.15
C ASP A 47 8.33 10.18 -1.12
N SER A 48 8.55 11.28 -1.85
CA SER A 48 7.61 11.77 -2.87
C SER A 48 7.39 10.76 -4.00
N LEU A 49 8.44 10.06 -4.43
CA LEU A 49 8.33 9.03 -5.47
C LEU A 49 7.48 7.85 -4.99
N ILE A 50 7.72 7.38 -3.76
CA ILE A 50 6.98 6.26 -3.16
C ILE A 50 5.51 6.62 -3.00
N GLN A 51 5.20 7.78 -2.41
CA GLN A 51 3.82 8.24 -2.23
C GLN A 51 3.09 8.37 -3.57
N LYS A 52 3.75 8.95 -4.58
CA LYS A 52 3.16 9.05 -5.92
C LYS A 52 2.84 7.67 -6.51
N LYS A 53 3.74 6.70 -6.38
CA LYS A 53 3.52 5.33 -6.88
C LYS A 53 2.40 4.61 -6.15
N GLN A 54 2.32 4.77 -4.83
CA GLN A 54 1.23 4.21 -4.01
C GLN A 54 -0.14 4.80 -4.35
N LEU A 55 -0.21 6.05 -4.82
CA LEU A 55 -1.46 6.69 -5.27
C LEU A 55 -1.87 6.31 -6.70
N GLU A 56 -0.94 5.79 -7.51
CA GLU A 56 -1.18 5.38 -8.89
C GLU A 56 -1.83 3.99 -9.02
N ILE A 57 -2.06 3.28 -7.89
CA ILE A 57 -2.66 1.93 -7.90
C ILE A 57 -4.08 1.92 -8.49
N ASN A 58 -4.38 0.87 -9.24
CA ASN A 58 -5.66 0.67 -9.91
C ASN A 58 -6.26 -0.72 -9.70
N LYS A 59 -5.42 -1.74 -9.52
CA LYS A 59 -5.84 -3.14 -9.31
C LYS A 59 -5.22 -3.71 -8.05
N SER A 60 -5.86 -4.75 -7.51
CA SER A 60 -5.40 -5.47 -6.31
C SER A 60 -4.00 -6.08 -6.45
N PHE A 61 -3.54 -6.35 -7.67
CA PHE A 61 -2.24 -6.94 -7.97
C PHE A 61 -1.20 -5.93 -8.49
N ASP A 62 -1.52 -4.64 -8.47
CA ASP A 62 -0.54 -3.63 -8.87
C ASP A 62 0.63 -3.63 -7.88
N ILE A 63 1.82 -3.36 -8.40
CA ILE A 63 3.06 -3.33 -7.59
C ILE A 63 3.00 -2.15 -6.64
N ILE A 64 3.20 -2.43 -5.35
CA ILE A 64 3.28 -1.44 -4.28
C ILE A 64 4.74 -1.34 -3.85
N ILE A 65 5.22 -0.11 -3.73
CA ILE A 65 6.56 0.18 -3.22
C ILE A 65 6.40 0.57 -1.75
N GLU A 66 7.18 -0.06 -0.88
CA GLU A 66 7.21 0.24 0.55
C GLU A 66 8.63 0.69 0.95
N TRP A 67 8.70 1.66 1.87
CA TRP A 67 9.95 2.02 2.52
C TRP A 67 10.09 1.23 3.82
N ILE A 68 11.19 0.49 3.93
CA ILE A 68 11.56 -0.25 5.14
C ILE A 68 12.80 0.43 5.70
N SER A 69 12.70 0.92 6.94
CA SER A 69 13.83 1.61 7.55
C SER A 69 14.92 0.62 7.95
N TYR A 70 16.18 1.07 7.86
CA TYR A 70 17.34 0.21 8.07
C TYR A 70 17.40 -0.39 9.49
N ASP A 71 16.84 0.34 10.47
CA ASP A 71 16.72 -0.09 11.88
C ASP A 71 15.73 -1.24 12.10
N GLN A 72 14.93 -1.60 11.09
CA GLN A 72 14.03 -2.76 11.15
C GLN A 72 14.73 -4.08 10.82
N PHE A 73 15.98 -4.05 10.36
CA PHE A 73 16.74 -5.23 10.01
C PHE A 73 17.71 -5.61 11.13
N ASP A 74 17.68 -6.88 11.54
CA ASP A 74 18.67 -7.49 12.43
C ASP A 74 19.77 -8.21 11.60
N ASP A 75 20.87 -8.58 12.27
CA ASP A 75 21.96 -9.40 11.69
C ASP A 75 22.62 -8.82 10.42
N ILE A 76 22.76 -7.50 10.36
CA ILE A 76 23.34 -6.84 9.19
C ILE A 76 24.84 -7.06 9.16
N LYS A 77 25.31 -7.79 8.14
CA LYS A 77 26.73 -8.02 7.89
C LYS A 77 27.26 -7.07 6.82
N GLU A 78 28.16 -6.18 7.23
CA GLU A 78 28.91 -5.34 6.31
C GLU A 78 29.87 -6.19 5.46
N LEU A 79 29.75 -6.11 4.14
CA LEU A 79 30.54 -6.93 3.19
C LEU A 79 31.84 -6.25 2.76
N GLY A 80 32.10 -5.02 3.20
CA GLY A 80 33.33 -4.28 2.94
C GLY A 80 33.15 -2.78 3.19
N LYS A 81 34.23 -2.12 3.58
CA LYS A 81 34.38 -0.66 3.54
C LYS A 81 35.42 -0.33 2.49
N GLU A 82 35.09 0.61 1.60
CA GLU A 82 36.09 1.23 0.71
C GLU A 82 36.98 2.20 1.48
#